data_AF-A0A9E2ZG75-F1
#
_entry.id   AF-A0A9E2ZG75-F1
#
_cell.length_a   1.000
_cell.length_b   1.000
_cell.length_c   1.000
_cell.angle_alpha   90.00
_cell.angle_beta   90.00
_cell.angle_gamma   90.00
#
_symmetry.space_group_name_H-M   'P 1'
#
loop_
_entity.id
_entity.type
_entity.pdbx_description
1 polymer ?
#
loop_
_entity_poly.entity_id
_entity_poly.type
_entity_poly.pdbx_seq_one_letter_code
_entity_poly.pdbx_strand_id
1 'polypeptide(L)' 'MDVLLLLAEGLTNRQIAARLYLSPRTVEKHVERLLAKTDSPNRVALAARAAFPNLS' A
#
# COMPACT_ATOMS: atom_id res chain seq x y z
N MET A 1 4.58 11.72 -1.40
CA MET A 1 3.33 10.92 -1.36
C MET A 1 3.73 9.48 -1.67
N ASP A 2 3.51 8.55 -0.73
CA ASP A 2 3.95 7.15 -0.85
C ASP A 2 2.78 6.18 -1.01
N VAL A 3 3.04 5.02 -1.62
CA VAL A 3 2.04 3.97 -1.85
C VAL A 3 1.40 3.48 -0.53
N LEU A 4 2.17 3.38 0.55
CA LEU A 4 1.69 2.88 1.85
C LEU A 4 0.65 3.80 2.49
N LEU A 5 0.86 5.13 2.44
CA LEU A 5 -0.08 6.13 2.95
C LEU A 5 -1.40 6.09 2.17
N LEU A 6 -1.32 6.06 0.84
CA LEU A 6 -2.49 6.01 -0.01
C LEU A 6 -3.26 4.68 0.12
N LEU A 7 -2.55 3.59 0.44
CA LEU A 7 -3.20 2.32 0.82
C LEU A 7 -3.97 2.45 2.14
N ALA A 8 -3.39 3.12 3.15
CA ALA A 8 -4.05 3.37 4.43
C ALA A 8 -5.33 4.20 4.29
N GLU A 9 -5.35 5.13 3.32
CA GLU A 9 -6.54 5.89 2.92
C GLU A 9 -7.58 5.06 2.14
N GLY A 10 -7.33 3.78 1.89
CA GLY A 10 -8.26 2.85 1.23
C GLY A 10 -8.23 2.91 -0.30
N LEU A 11 -7.25 3.58 -0.92
CA LEU A 11 -7.18 3.69 -2.38
C LEU A 11 -6.81 2.36 -3.04
N THR A 12 -7.32 2.18 -4.24
CA THR A 12 -6.95 1.06 -5.14
C THR A 12 -5.62 1.34 -5.85
N ASN A 13 -4.95 0.28 -6.34
CA ASN A 13 -3.70 0.43 -7.10
C ASN A 13 -3.84 1.37 -8.31
N ARG A 14 -5.01 1.43 -8.95
CA ARG A 14 -5.30 2.36 -10.05
C ARG A 14 -5.37 3.82 -9.58
N GLN A 15 -6.04 4.08 -8.47
CA GLN A 15 -6.14 5.43 -7.90
C GLN A 15 -4.77 5.93 -7.38
N ILE A 16 -3.99 5.04 -6.79
CA ILE A 16 -2.62 5.31 -6.36
C ILE A 16 -1.74 5.60 -7.57
N ALA A 17 -1.82 4.77 -8.61
CA ALA A 17 -1.08 4.94 -9.86
C ALA A 17 -1.37 6.30 -10.50
N ALA A 18 -2.64 6.70 -10.57
CA ALA A 18 -3.04 8.00 -11.09
C ALA A 18 -2.47 9.17 -10.27
N ARG A 19 -2.48 9.07 -8.93
CA ARG A 19 -1.95 10.12 -8.04
C ARG A 19 -0.43 10.25 -8.10
N LEU A 20 0.27 9.13 -8.29
CA LEU A 20 1.73 9.09 -8.31
C LEU A 20 2.31 9.17 -9.72
N TYR A 21 1.47 9.32 -10.76
CA TYR A 21 1.87 9.27 -12.17
C TYR A 21 2.66 7.99 -12.52
N LEU A 22 2.23 6.86 -11.96
CA LEU A 22 2.83 5.54 -12.16
C LEU A 22 1.89 4.61 -12.93
N SER A 23 2.43 3.49 -13.40
CA SER A 23 1.58 2.40 -13.88
C SER A 23 0.95 1.64 -12.70
N PRO A 24 -0.27 1.09 -12.84
CA PRO A 24 -0.86 0.20 -11.83
C PRO A 24 0.04 -0.99 -11.49
N ARG A 25 0.81 -1.50 -12.46
CA ARG A 25 1.78 -2.60 -12.29
C ARG A 25 2.95 -2.19 -11.41
N THR A 26 3.42 -0.95 -11.50
CA THR A 26 4.47 -0.42 -10.63
C THR A 26 3.98 -0.34 -9.19
N VAL A 27 2.75 0.12 -8.99
CA VAL A 27 2.12 0.16 -7.65
C VAL A 27 1.97 -1.24 -7.09
N GLU A 28 1.46 -2.19 -7.88
CA GLU A 28 1.31 -3.59 -7.46
C GLU A 28 2.62 -4.19 -6.95
N LYS A 29 3.72 -4.04 -7.71
CA LYS A 29 5.06 -4.47 -7.27
C LYS A 29 5.54 -3.78 -5.99
N HIS A 30 5.13 -2.53 -5.78
CA HIS A 30 5.47 -1.82 -4.55
C HIS A 30 4.67 -2.38 -3.36
N VAL A 31 3.38 -2.67 -3.54
CA VAL A 31 2.54 -3.35 -2.54
C VAL A 31 3.10 -4.74 -2.19
N GLU A 32 3.48 -5.55 -3.18
CA GLU A 32 4.10 -6.87 -2.97
C GLU A 32 5.37 -6.78 -2.10
N ARG A 33 6.26 -5.81 -2.38
CA ARG A 33 7.46 -5.59 -1.57
C ARG A 33 7.13 -5.13 -0.15
N LEU A 34 6.13 -4.27 0.02
CA LEU A 34 5.68 -3.83 1.34
C LEU A 34 5.10 -4.99 2.14
N LEU A 35 4.29 -5.85 1.53
CA LEU A 35 3.75 -7.06 2.16
C LEU A 35 4.88 -7.95 2.68
N ALA A 36 5.85 -8.26 1.82
CA ALA A 36 7.01 -9.07 2.21
C ALA A 36 7.85 -8.41 3.31
N LYS A 37 8.09 -7.09 3.24
CA LYS A 37 8.90 -6.37 4.23
C LYS A 37 8.21 -6.25 5.60
N THR A 38 6.89 -6.24 5.63
CA THR A 38 6.09 -6.05 6.84
C THR A 38 5.49 -7.33 7.38
N ASP A 39 5.80 -8.47 6.75
CA ASP A 39 5.19 -9.78 7.03
C ASP A 39 3.65 -9.72 7.06
N SER A 40 3.07 -8.86 6.23
CA SER A 40 1.62 -8.68 6.15
C SER A 40 1.02 -9.72 5.20
N PRO A 41 -0.02 -10.46 5.62
CA PRO A 41 -0.56 -11.57 4.83
C PRO A 41 -1.33 -11.12 3.58
N ASN A 42 -1.82 -9.88 3.57
CA ASN A 42 -2.55 -9.31 2.45
C ASN A 42 -2.59 -7.79 2.51
N ARG A 43 -3.06 -7.16 1.42
CA ARG A 43 -3.15 -5.69 1.30
C ARG A 43 -4.02 -5.04 2.37
N VAL A 44 -5.03 -5.74 2.89
CA VAL A 44 -5.95 -5.20 3.89
C VAL A 44 -5.24 -5.12 5.24
N ALA A 45 -4.51 -6.18 5.63
CA ALA A 45 -3.67 -6.18 6.80
C ALA A 45 -2.57 -5.10 6.71
N LEU A 46 -1.94 -4.95 5.56
CA LEU A 46 -0.96 -3.89 5.31
C LEU A 46 -1.56 -2.49 5.44
N ALA A 47 -2.74 -2.26 4.86
CA ALA A 47 -3.45 -0.97 4.96
C ALA A 47 -3.88 -0.66 6.40
N ALA A 48 -4.39 -1.65 7.13
CA ALA A 48 -4.75 -1.50 8.53
C ALA A 48 -3.52 -1.19 9.40
N ARG A 49 -2.41 -1.90 9.19
CA ARG A 49 -1.14 -1.62 9.88
C ARG A 49 -0.62 -0.22 9.58
N ALA A 50 -0.75 0.25 8.34
CA ALA A 50 -0.36 1.61 7.95
C ALA A 50 -1.27 2.70 8.53
N ALA A 51 -2.57 2.43 8.67
CA ALA A 51 -3.52 3.34 9.28
C ALA A 51 -3.35 3.43 10.82
N PHE A 52 -2.84 2.36 11.44
CA PHE A 52 -2.63 2.27 12.88
C PHE A 52 -1.20 1.82 13.21
N PRO A 53 -0.18 2.69 13.02
CA PRO A 53 1.23 2.33 13.16
C PRO A 53 1.67 1.93 14.58
N ASN A 54 0.78 2.08 15.57
CA ASN A 54 1.08 1.85 16.99
C ASN A 54 0.46 0.55 17.55
N LEU A 55 -0.13 -0.32 16.72
CA LEU A 55 -0.48 -1.69 17.11
C LEU A 55 0.70 -2.64 16.81
N SER A 56 1.70 -2.65 17.69
CA SER A 56 2.71 -3.70 17.77
C SER A 56 3.19 -3.80 19.22
#